data_AF-A0A7T3KWR9-F1
#
_entry.id   AF-A0A7T3KWR9-F1
#
_cell.length_a   1.000
_cell.length_b   1.000
_cell.length_c   1.000
_cell.angle_alpha   90.00
_cell.angle_beta   90.00
_cell.angle_gamma   90.00
#
_symmetry.space_group_name_H-M   'P 1'
#
loop_
_entity.id
_entity.type
_entity.pdbx_description
1 polymer ?
#
loop_
_entity_poly.entity_id
_entity_poly.type
_entity_poly.pdbx_seq_one_letter_code
_entity_poly.pdbx_strand_id
1 'polypeptide(L)' 'MARFSVDCETCSFSAEAPSVAAALSEERAHRREQGVEHRVTIERRSRARARPSASGGVDGRPASDRP' A
#
# COMPACT_ATOMS: atom_id res chain seq x y z
N MET A 1 -1.62 17.84 -2.34
CA MET A 1 -0.95 17.23 -1.16
C MET A 1 -1.15 15.72 -1.25
N ALA A 2 -0.06 14.95 -1.21
CA ALA A 2 -0.13 13.49 -1.15
C ALA A 2 -0.51 13.08 0.28
N ARG A 3 -1.28 12.01 0.43
CA ARG A 3 -1.57 11.38 1.73
C ARG A 3 -0.87 10.03 1.76
N PHE A 4 -0.40 9.61 2.92
CA PHE A 4 0.28 8.34 3.11
C PHE A 4 -0.57 7.49 4.05
N SER A 5 -0.94 6.30 3.61
CA SER A 5 -1.62 5.31 4.46
C SER A 5 -0.58 4.34 5.02
N VAL A 6 -0.63 4.10 6.33
CA VAL A 6 0.15 3.09 7.05
C VAL A 6 -0.81 1.99 7.45
N ASP A 7 -0.53 0.78 7.02
CA ASP A 7 -1.29 -0.40 7.42
C ASP A 7 -0.36 -1.42 8.07
N CYS A 8 -0.78 -1.96 9.21
CA CYS A 8 -0.06 -2.97 9.95
C CYS A 8 -0.47 -4.37 9.48
N GLU A 9 0.47 -5.18 9.01
CA GLU A 9 0.16 -6.55 8.58
C GLU A 9 -0.07 -7.49 9.77
N THR A 10 0.49 -7.16 10.93
CA THR A 10 0.41 -7.97 12.15
C THR A 10 -0.87 -7.68 12.97
N CYS A 11 -1.54 -6.55 12.73
CA CYS A 11 -2.55 -5.99 13.62
C CYS A 11 -3.52 -5.09 12.84
N SER A 12 -4.75 -4.90 13.30
CA SER A 12 -5.75 -4.06 12.62
C SER A 12 -5.49 -2.54 12.71
N PHE A 13 -4.23 -2.11 12.84
CA PHE A 13 -3.84 -0.71 12.93
C PHE A 13 -3.71 -0.11 11.53
N SER A 14 -4.47 0.96 11.29
CA SER A 14 -4.41 1.75 10.05
C SER A 14 -4.37 3.24 10.38
N ALA A 15 -3.40 3.98 9.84
CA ALA A 15 -3.25 5.42 10.06
C ALA A 15 -3.05 6.18 8.74
N GLU A 16 -3.55 7.42 8.67
CA GLU A 16 -3.35 8.30 7.51
C GLU A 16 -2.53 9.53 7.91
N ALA A 17 -1.40 9.74 7.23
CA ALA A 17 -0.47 10.82 7.51
C ALA A 17 -0.28 11.74 6.29
N PRO A 18 0.02 13.04 6.51
CA PRO A 18 0.31 13.97 5.42
C PRO A 18 1.69 13.73 4.78
N SER A 19 2.59 12.99 5.45
CA SER A 19 3.98 12.76 5.05
C SER A 19 4.49 11.41 5.56
N VAL A 20 5.47 10.81 4.87
CA VAL A 20 6.16 9.57 5.30
C VAL A 20 6.75 9.69 6.71
N ALA A 21 7.34 10.85 7.04
CA ALA A 21 7.89 11.08 8.38
C ALA A 21 6.83 11.02 9.49
N ALA A 22 5.63 11.56 9.24
CA ALA A 22 4.52 11.49 10.19
C ALA A 22 3.98 10.06 10.29
N ALA A 23 3.85 9.35 9.16
CA ALA A 23 3.50 7.94 9.10
C ALA A 23 4.47 7.04 9.92
N LEU A 24 5.78 7.25 9.77
CA LEU A 24 6.81 6.50 10.51
C LEU A 24 6.83 6.84 12.01
N SER A 25 6.51 8.08 12.38
CA SER A 25 6.37 8.46 13.78
C SER A 25 5.19 7.76 14.45
N GLU A 26 4.06 7.67 13.76
CA GLU A 26 2.86 6.94 14.23
C GLU A 26 3.15 5.44 14.34
N GLU A 27 3.80 4.83 13.35
CA GLU A 27 4.27 3.43 13.41
C GLU A 27 5.18 3.21 14.63
N ARG A 28 6.18 4.07 14.84
CA ARG A 28 7.12 3.91 15.97
C ARG A 28 6.43 4.06 17.32
N ALA A 29 5.45 4.95 17.44
CA ALA A 29 4.65 5.08 18.65
C ALA A 29 3.86 3.78 18.89
N HIS A 30 3.16 3.30 17.86
CA HIS A 30 2.39 2.05 17.94
C HIS A 30 3.26 0.84 18.29
N ARG A 31 4.45 0.72 17.69
CA ARG A 31 5.40 -0.36 17.97
C ARG A 31 5.90 -0.34 19.42
N ARG A 32 6.06 0.84 20.02
CA ARG A 32 6.44 0.96 21.43
C ARG A 32 5.33 0.50 22.37
N GLU A 33 4.07 0.72 22.00
CA GLU A 33 2.92 0.30 22.80
C GLU A 33 2.66 -1.20 22.71
N GLN A 34 2.80 -1.77 21.51
CA GLN A 34 2.52 -3.19 21.26
C GLN A 34 3.66 -4.14 21.65
N GLY A 35 4.91 -3.65 21.69
CA GLY A 35 6.07 -4.44 22.13
C GLY A 35 6.46 -5.60 21.20
N VAL A 36 5.90 -5.67 20.00
CA VAL A 36 6.18 -6.72 19.00
C VAL A 36 6.71 -6.12 17.69
N GLU A 37 7.32 -6.96 16.85
CA GLU A 37 7.81 -6.53 15.53
C GLU A 37 6.62 -6.38 14.58
N HIS A 38 6.29 -5.14 14.22
CA HIS A 38 5.24 -4.83 13.26
C HIS A 38 5.84 -4.63 11.88
N ARG A 39 5.34 -5.37 10.89
CA ARG A 39 5.58 -5.07 9.48
C ARG A 39 4.48 -4.13 9.03
N VAL A 40 4.87 -2.91 8.65
CA VAL A 40 3.92 -1.93 8.10
C VAL A 40 4.22 -1.65 6.63
N THR A 41 3.17 -1.41 5.87
CA THR A 41 3.26 -0.94 4.50
C THR A 41 2.85 0.53 4.44
N ILE A 42 3.73 1.38 3.88
CA ILE A 42 3.45 2.81 3.68
C ILE A 42 3.19 3.08 2.21
N GLU A 43 1.95 3.38 1.87
CA GLU A 43 1.54 3.69 0.50
C GLU A 43 1.28 5.18 0.30
N ARG A 44 1.86 5.77 -0.74
CA ARG A 44 1.59 7.15 -1.14
C ARG A 44 0.30 7.21 -1.95
N ARG A 45 -0.81 7.56 -1.30
CA ARG A 45 -2.06 7.95 -1.96
C ARG A 45 -1.92 9.34 -2.57
N SER A 46 -1.46 9.36 -3.82
CA SER A 46 -1.64 10.49 -4.71
C SER A 46 -3.15 10.65 -4.96
N ARG A 47 -3.68 11.88 -4.99
CA ARG A 47 -5.12 12.17 -5.21
C ARG A 47 -5.69 11.61 -6.54
N ALA A 48 -4.87 10.93 -7.35
CA ALA A 48 -5.28 10.10 -8.46
C ALA A 48 -5.83 8.76 -7.95
N ARG A 49 -7.07 8.77 -7.46
CA ARG A 49 -7.92 7.59 -7.55
C ARG A 49 -8.14 7.31 -9.04
N ALA A 50 -7.30 6.48 -9.63
CA ALA A 50 -7.55 5.86 -10.92
C ALA A 50 -6.97 4.45 -10.95
N ARG A 51 -7.86 3.52 -10.61
CA ARG A 51 -7.94 2.12 -11.05
C ARG A 51 -7.05 1.09 -10.34
N PRO A 52 -7.65 0.02 -9.78
CA PRO A 52 -6.92 -1.22 -9.57
C PRO A 52 -6.64 -1.82 -10.94
N SER A 53 -5.39 -1.81 -11.39
CA SER A 53 -4.96 -2.70 -12.46
C SER A 53 -4.41 -3.97 -11.83
N ALA A 54 -5.30 -4.75 -11.23
CA ALA A 54 -5.08 -6.17 -11.07
C ALA A 54 -5.28 -6.82 -12.45
N SER A 55 -4.19 -7.00 -13.19
CA SER A 55 -3.99 -7.91 -14.32
C SER A 55 -2.47 -7.89 -14.56
N GLY A 56 -1.65 -8.77 -14.01
CA GLY A 56 -1.89 -10.21 -13.87
C GLY A 56 -1.78 -10.84 -15.25
N GLY A 57 -0.57 -11.28 -15.60
CA GLY A 57 -0.36 -12.28 -16.65
C GLY A 57 -0.13 -11.75 -18.07
N VAL A 58 1.12 -11.78 -18.46
CA VAL A 58 1.51 -12.20 -19.81
C VAL A 58 0.84 -13.54 -20.13
N ASP A 59 0.21 -13.69 -21.30
CA ASP A 59 0.34 -14.87 -22.18
C ASP A 59 -0.57 -14.77 -23.42
N GLY A 60 -0.10 -15.27 -24.56
CA GLY A 60 -0.94 -15.57 -25.73
C GLY A 60 -0.77 -14.66 -26.95
N ARG A 61 0.28 -14.93 -27.74
CA ARG A 61 0.41 -14.53 -29.15
C ARG A 61 -0.82 -14.94 -29.97
N PRO A 62 -1.20 -14.21 -31.04
CA PRO A 62 -2.43 -14.47 -31.79
C PRO A 62 -2.27 -15.69 -32.70
N ALA A 63 -3.18 -16.65 -32.58
CA ALA A 63 -3.35 -17.72 -33.55
C ALA A 63 -4.83 -17.81 -33.90
N SER A 64 -5.19 -17.13 -34.99
CA SER A 64 -6.19 -17.56 -35.99
C SER A 64 -6.70 -16.32 -36.68
N ASP A 65 -6.41 -16.23 -37.97
CA ASP A 65 -7.44 -16.18 -39.02
C ASP A 65 -6.83 -15.47 -40.23
N ARG A 66 -6.52 -16.23 -41.28
CA ARG A 66 -6.73 -15.71 -42.64
C ARG A 66 -7.20 -16.85 -43.56
N PRO A 67 -8.22 -16.57 -44.39
CA PRO A 67 -8.97 -17.53 -45.20
C PRO A 67 -8.20 -18.06 -46.41
#